data_AF-A0A5N5E8Y0-F1
#
_entry.id   AF-A0A5N5E8Y0-F1
#
_cell.length_a   1.000
_cell.length_b   1.000
_cell.length_c   1.000
_cell.angle_alpha   90.00
_cell.angle_beta   90.00
_cell.angle_gamma   90.00
#
_symmetry.space_group_name_H-M   'P 1'
#
loop_
_entity.id
_entity.type
_entity.pdbx_description
1 polymer ?
#
loop_
_entity_poly.entity_id
_entity_poly.type
_entity_poly.pdbx_seq_one_letter_code
_entity_poly.pdbx_strand_id
1 'polypeptide(L)'
;MDGREEAVTGGIGAVGVQAVDIDAEVEKAMSGLGLLAAGANVIMQLARPAVGYGVYESKVETGRLDRHPVKRTRTTLTYLAVASLATDEEKKLYRRAVNGSHKHVRSDENSAVEYNAFDPELQLWVAACLYRGFEDVY
;
A
#
# COMPACT_ATOMS: atom_id res chain seq x y z
N MET A 1 -1.67 56.79 13.65
CA MET A 1 -2.14 56.10 14.88
C MET A 1 -2.75 54.80 14.39
N ASP A 2 -1.94 53.75 14.17
CA ASP A 2 -1.30 52.91 15.19
C ASP A 2 -2.35 52.01 15.88
N GLY A 3 -2.28 50.67 15.91
CA GLY A 3 -1.10 49.82 15.81
C GLY A 3 -1.32 48.42 15.20
N ARG A 4 -0.17 47.87 14.81
CA ARG A 4 0.11 46.48 14.46
C ARG A 4 0.53 45.70 15.73
N GLU A 5 0.75 44.40 15.51
CA GLU A 5 1.39 43.37 16.38
C GLU A 5 0.42 42.67 17.36
N GLU A 6 0.37 41.34 17.45
CA GLU A 6 1.42 40.30 17.31
C GLU A 6 0.89 39.12 16.44
N ALA A 7 1.60 38.55 15.46
CA ALA A 7 2.91 37.88 15.49
C ALA A 7 2.97 36.64 16.41
N VAL A 8 2.54 35.48 15.90
CA VAL A 8 3.07 34.18 16.34
C VAL A 8 3.92 33.63 15.21
N THR A 9 5.20 33.96 15.29
CA THR A 9 6.31 33.39 14.54
C THR A 9 6.62 31.99 15.06
N GLY A 10 6.24 30.97 14.29
CA GLY A 10 6.78 29.62 14.41
C GLY A 10 7.40 29.23 13.08
N GLY A 11 8.64 29.65 12.86
CA GLY A 11 9.36 29.41 11.61
C GLY A 11 9.59 27.92 11.37
N ILE A 12 9.17 27.44 10.19
CA ILE A 12 9.76 26.24 9.59
C ILE A 12 10.60 26.76 8.43
N GLY A 13 11.89 26.93 8.73
CA GLY A 13 12.90 27.29 7.75
C GLY A 13 13.04 26.22 6.69
N ALA A 14 13.05 26.67 5.44
CA ALA A 14 13.74 26.11 4.29
C ALA A 14 14.39 24.72 4.44
N VAL A 15 13.64 23.66 4.12
CA VAL A 15 14.14 22.52 3.35
C VAL A 15 13.02 22.12 2.39
N GLY A 16 13.20 22.46 1.11
CA GLY A 16 12.29 22.04 0.06
C GLY A 16 12.40 20.54 -0.17
N VAL A 17 11.47 19.77 0.39
CA VAL A 17 11.04 18.50 -0.18
C VAL A 17 9.72 18.82 -0.87
N GLN A 18 9.63 18.58 -2.18
CA GLN A 18 8.37 18.75 -2.89
C GLN A 18 7.29 17.96 -2.14
N ALA A 19 6.18 18.60 -1.77
CA ALA A 19 5.01 17.88 -1.31
C ALA A 19 4.57 16.99 -2.48
N VAL A 20 4.90 15.69 -2.42
CA VAL A 20 4.58 14.76 -3.48
C VAL A 20 3.07 14.56 -3.49
N ASP A 21 2.43 14.79 -4.63
CA ASP A 21 1.00 14.58 -4.80
C ASP A 21 0.70 13.07 -4.95
N ILE A 22 0.35 12.44 -3.84
CA ILE A 22 0.03 11.01 -3.78
C ILE A 22 -1.17 10.67 -4.66
N ASP A 23 -2.15 11.56 -4.79
CA ASP A 23 -3.35 11.30 -5.59
C ASP A 23 -3.00 11.29 -7.08
N ALA A 24 -2.15 12.21 -7.53
CA ALA A 24 -1.65 12.22 -8.91
C ALA A 24 -0.84 10.96 -9.25
N GLU A 25 0.01 10.47 -8.34
CA GLU A 25 0.77 9.22 -8.55
C GLU A 25 -0.14 7.99 -8.60
N VAL A 26 -1.19 7.95 -7.76
CA VAL A 26 -2.19 6.89 -7.80
C VAL A 26 -2.98 6.91 -9.11
N GLU A 27 -3.37 8.10 -9.59
CA GLU A 27 -4.07 8.25 -10.87
C GLU A 27 -3.18 7.78 -12.04
N LYS A 28 -1.91 8.16 -12.05
CA LYS A 28 -0.92 7.70 -13.02
C LYS A 28 -0.78 6.17 -13.00
N ALA A 29 -0.68 5.56 -11.82
CA ALA A 29 -0.60 4.10 -11.69
C ALA A 29 -1.90 3.38 -12.10
N MET A 30 -3.04 4.06 -12.03
CA MET A 30 -4.32 3.58 -12.56
C MET A 30 -4.48 3.75 -14.08
N SER A 31 -3.50 4.34 -14.78
CA SER A 31 -3.50 4.40 -16.25
C SER A 31 -3.40 3.00 -16.89
N GLY A 32 -3.79 2.88 -18.17
CA GLY A 32 -3.84 1.58 -18.86
C GLY A 32 -2.50 0.82 -18.86
N LEU A 33 -1.36 1.51 -18.95
CA LEU A 33 -0.03 0.90 -18.88
C LEU A 33 0.32 0.47 -17.43
N GLY A 34 0.00 1.31 -16.45
CA GLY A 34 0.19 0.99 -15.03
C GLY A 34 -0.62 -0.23 -14.58
N LEU A 35 -1.84 -0.39 -15.10
CA LEU A 35 -2.69 -1.55 -14.82
C LEU A 35 -2.13 -2.86 -15.40
N LEU A 36 -1.49 -2.83 -16.58
CA LEU A 36 -0.88 -4.03 -17.17
C LEU A 36 0.31 -4.53 -16.33
N ALA A 37 1.20 -3.61 -15.92
CA ALA A 37 2.32 -3.94 -15.03
C ALA A 37 1.83 -4.45 -13.66
N ALA A 38 0.77 -3.83 -13.11
CA ALA A 38 0.14 -4.28 -11.87
C ALA A 38 -0.43 -5.70 -11.98
N GLY A 39 -1.03 -6.07 -13.13
CA GLY A 39 -1.58 -7.40 -13.37
C GLY A 39 -0.52 -8.50 -13.31
N ALA A 40 0.62 -8.31 -14.00
CA ALA A 40 1.74 -9.26 -13.96
C ALA A 40 2.29 -9.43 -12.54
N ASN A 41 2.43 -8.32 -11.80
CA ASN A 41 2.90 -8.35 -10.42
C ASN A 41 1.99 -9.15 -9.50
N VAL A 42 0.67 -8.96 -9.61
CA VAL A 42 -0.31 -9.73 -8.82
C VAL A 42 -0.19 -11.21 -9.12
N ILE A 43 -0.07 -11.61 -10.39
CA ILE A 43 0.11 -13.02 -10.77
C ILE A 43 1.36 -13.61 -10.13
N MET A 44 2.47 -12.87 -10.11
CA MET A 44 3.70 -13.30 -9.42
C MET A 44 3.48 -13.51 -7.92
N GLN A 45 2.78 -12.60 -7.24
CA GLN A 45 2.46 -12.75 -5.82
C GLN A 45 1.64 -14.02 -5.56
N LEU A 46 0.61 -14.25 -6.38
CA LEU A 46 -0.29 -15.39 -6.29
C LEU A 46 0.37 -16.74 -6.66
N ALA A 47 1.56 -16.73 -7.27
CA ALA A 47 2.32 -17.94 -7.54
C ALA A 47 2.81 -18.65 -6.24
N ARG A 48 2.77 -17.97 -5.08
CA ARG A 48 2.95 -18.59 -3.76
C ARG A 48 1.57 -18.95 -3.17
N PRO A 49 1.24 -20.25 -2.99
CA PRO A 49 -0.10 -20.65 -2.54
C PRO A 49 -0.57 -19.97 -1.26
N ALA A 50 0.30 -19.85 -0.25
CA ALA A 50 -0.03 -19.17 1.00
C ALA A 50 -0.51 -17.72 0.81
N VAL A 51 0.05 -16.99 -0.16
CA VAL A 51 -0.42 -15.63 -0.53
C VAL A 51 -1.76 -15.71 -1.25
N GLY A 52 -1.90 -16.63 -2.21
CA GLY A 52 -3.14 -16.82 -2.96
C GLY A 52 -4.34 -17.15 -2.07
N TYR A 53 -4.18 -18.10 -1.16
CA TYR A 53 -5.20 -18.46 -0.18
C TYR A 53 -5.47 -17.32 0.80
N GLY A 54 -4.44 -16.59 1.26
CA GLY A 54 -4.64 -15.39 2.07
C GLY A 54 -5.49 -14.30 1.40
N VAL A 55 -5.42 -14.17 0.08
CA VAL A 55 -6.29 -13.28 -0.70
C VAL A 55 -7.69 -13.86 -0.87
N TYR A 56 -7.79 -15.14 -1.27
CA TYR A 56 -9.05 -15.82 -1.58
C TYR A 56 -9.96 -16.01 -0.35
N GLU A 57 -9.38 -16.40 0.78
CA GLU A 57 -10.09 -16.71 2.03
C GLU A 57 -10.22 -15.48 2.97
N SER A 58 -9.81 -14.29 2.51
CA SER A 58 -9.80 -13.08 3.33
C SER A 58 -11.18 -12.73 3.91
N LYS A 59 -11.25 -12.63 5.24
CA LYS A 59 -12.46 -12.25 5.99
C LYS A 59 -12.70 -10.73 6.03
N VAL A 60 -11.83 -9.94 5.40
CA VAL A 60 -11.94 -8.47 5.34
C VAL A 60 -12.78 -8.08 4.13
N GLU A 61 -14.11 -8.19 4.24
CA GLU A 61 -15.05 -7.98 3.12
C GLU A 61 -14.79 -6.70 2.33
N THR A 62 -14.62 -5.57 3.01
CA THR A 62 -14.41 -4.27 2.37
C THR A 62 -13.07 -4.12 1.65
N GLY A 63 -12.14 -5.07 1.88
CA GLY A 63 -10.80 -5.14 1.29
C GLY A 63 -10.63 -6.29 0.30
N ARG A 64 -11.69 -7.04 0.00
CA ARG A 64 -11.65 -8.16 -0.95
C ARG A 64 -11.49 -7.69 -2.39
N LEU A 65 -10.48 -8.21 -3.08
CA LEU A 65 -10.17 -7.86 -4.47
C LEU A 65 -11.27 -8.34 -5.44
N ASP A 66 -11.82 -9.53 -5.20
CA ASP A 66 -12.87 -10.13 -6.03
C ASP A 66 -14.23 -9.41 -5.91
N ARG A 67 -14.45 -8.66 -4.83
CA ARG A 67 -15.70 -7.91 -4.58
C ARG A 67 -15.58 -6.42 -4.88
N HIS A 68 -14.44 -5.83 -4.57
CA HIS A 68 -14.21 -4.40 -4.68
C HIS A 68 -12.93 -4.08 -5.46
N PRO A 69 -12.78 -4.55 -6.72
CA PRO A 69 -11.50 -4.49 -7.45
C PRO A 69 -10.97 -3.08 -7.61
N VAL A 70 -11.81 -2.11 -8.00
CA VAL A 70 -11.38 -0.70 -8.18
C VAL A 70 -10.94 -0.08 -6.86
N LYS A 71 -11.74 -0.25 -5.80
CA LYS A 71 -11.41 0.28 -4.46
C LYS A 71 -10.12 -0.36 -3.94
N ARG A 72 -9.99 -1.68 -4.09
CA ARG A 72 -8.82 -2.44 -3.64
C ARG A 72 -7.56 -2.01 -4.37
N THR A 73 -7.60 -1.90 -5.70
CA THR A 73 -6.49 -1.40 -6.50
C THR A 73 -6.07 -0.01 -6.04
N ARG A 74 -7.03 0.92 -5.87
CA ARG A 74 -6.73 2.28 -5.38
C ARG A 74 -6.04 2.24 -4.02
N THR A 75 -6.59 1.53 -3.04
CA THR A 75 -5.99 1.44 -1.71
C THR A 75 -4.59 0.82 -1.72
N THR A 76 -4.35 -0.20 -2.56
CA THR A 76 -3.01 -0.78 -2.74
C THR A 76 -2.03 0.23 -3.32
N LEU A 77 -2.42 0.94 -4.39
CA LEU A 77 -1.57 1.97 -5.01
C LEU A 77 -1.27 3.12 -4.05
N THR A 78 -2.27 3.59 -3.28
CA THR A 78 -2.07 4.60 -2.24
C THR A 78 -1.07 4.13 -1.19
N TYR A 79 -1.16 2.87 -0.74
CA TYR A 79 -0.19 2.33 0.22
C TYR A 79 1.23 2.33 -0.34
N LEU A 80 1.41 1.92 -1.60
CA LEU A 80 2.72 1.92 -2.26
C LEU A 80 3.27 3.34 -2.45
N ALA A 81 2.42 4.28 -2.88
CA ALA A 81 2.81 5.68 -3.02
C ALA A 81 3.26 6.28 -1.67
N VAL A 82 2.52 6.04 -0.59
CA VAL A 82 2.90 6.47 0.77
C VAL A 82 4.19 5.79 1.23
N ALA A 83 4.32 4.47 1.00
CA ALA A 83 5.51 3.71 1.38
C ALA A 83 6.78 4.21 0.69
N SER A 84 6.66 4.74 -0.54
CA SER A 84 7.77 5.30 -1.31
C SER A 84 8.04 6.77 -0.97
N LEU A 85 7.00 7.62 -0.93
CA LEU A 85 7.14 9.08 -1.08
C LEU A 85 6.85 9.86 0.20
N ALA A 86 6.13 9.28 1.16
CA ALA A 86 5.68 10.01 2.35
C ALA A 86 6.75 10.13 3.46
N THR A 87 6.46 10.92 4.48
CA THR A 87 7.29 11.04 5.69
C THR A 87 7.25 9.78 6.54
N ASP A 88 8.21 9.62 7.45
CA ASP A 88 8.26 8.46 8.35
C ASP A 88 7.02 8.34 9.25
N GLU A 89 6.43 9.46 9.67
CA GLU A 89 5.23 9.44 10.51
C GLU A 89 4.00 8.99 9.72
N GLU A 90 3.83 9.48 8.50
CA GLU A 90 2.76 9.04 7.59
C GLU A 90 2.88 7.56 7.24
N LYS A 91 4.11 7.10 6.96
CA LYS A 91 4.42 5.68 6.72
C LYS A 91 4.04 4.82 7.93
N LYS A 92 4.31 5.28 9.16
CA LYS A 92 3.91 4.58 10.39
C LYS A 92 2.39 4.53 10.55
N LEU A 93 1.70 5.64 10.31
CA LEU A 93 0.24 5.72 10.37
C LEU A 93 -0.42 4.75 9.39
N TYR A 94 0.01 4.75 8.12
CA TYR A 94 -0.51 3.84 7.10
C TYR A 94 -0.21 2.38 7.41
N ARG A 95 1.01 2.05 7.90
CA ARG A 95 1.33 0.70 8.37
C ARG A 95 0.39 0.24 9.48
N ARG A 96 0.09 1.09 10.47
CA ARG A 96 -0.88 0.76 11.53
C ARG A 96 -2.27 0.46 10.96
N ALA A 97 -2.74 1.27 10.01
CA ALA A 97 -4.03 1.06 9.35
C ALA A 97 -4.09 -0.27 8.57
N VAL A 98 -3.05 -0.58 7.79
CA VAL A 98 -2.95 -1.83 7.03
C VAL A 98 -2.85 -3.04 7.95
N ASN A 99 -2.08 -2.96 9.03
CA ASN A 99 -1.97 -4.02 10.03
C ASN A 99 -3.33 -4.35 10.67
N GLY A 100 -4.21 -3.34 10.83
CA GLY A 100 -5.58 -3.53 11.27
C GLY A 100 -6.40 -4.46 10.38
N SER A 101 -6.13 -4.47 9.07
CA SER A 101 -6.74 -5.43 8.13
C SER A 101 -5.98 -6.76 8.11
N HIS A 102 -4.64 -6.72 8.04
CA HIS A 102 -3.80 -7.92 7.95
C HIS A 102 -3.94 -8.87 9.13
N LYS A 103 -4.29 -8.38 10.34
CA LYS A 103 -4.56 -9.25 11.50
C LYS A 103 -5.67 -10.28 11.28
N HIS A 104 -6.55 -10.05 10.31
CA HIS A 104 -7.63 -10.96 9.95
C HIS A 104 -7.26 -11.92 8.81
N VAL A 105 -6.09 -11.74 8.18
CA VAL A 105 -5.59 -12.53 7.06
C VAL A 105 -4.64 -13.59 7.61
N ARG A 106 -5.22 -14.69 8.06
CA ARG A 106 -4.52 -15.87 8.59
C ARG A 106 -5.36 -17.12 8.35
N SER A 107 -4.70 -18.26 8.16
CA SER A 107 -5.36 -19.55 7.97
C SER A 107 -6.12 -19.97 9.24
N ASP A 108 -7.12 -20.83 9.05
CA ASP A 108 -7.79 -21.56 10.12
C ASP A 108 -7.89 -23.06 9.81
N GLU A 109 -8.62 -23.81 10.61
CA GLU A 109 -8.78 -25.27 10.47
C GLU A 109 -9.40 -25.71 9.14
N ASN A 110 -10.04 -24.79 8.40
CA ASN A 110 -10.65 -25.06 7.10
C ASN A 110 -9.77 -24.62 5.92
N SER A 111 -8.64 -23.95 6.18
CA SER A 111 -7.74 -23.48 5.14
C SER A 111 -6.92 -24.63 4.55
N ALA A 112 -6.78 -24.66 3.22
CA ALA A 112 -6.04 -25.71 2.53
C ALA A 112 -4.51 -25.66 2.76
N VAL A 113 -3.98 -24.48 3.11
CA VAL A 113 -2.57 -24.25 3.42
C VAL A 113 -2.45 -23.30 4.61
N GLU A 114 -1.34 -23.39 5.35
CA GLU A 114 -1.03 -22.45 6.42
C GLU A 114 -0.56 -21.10 5.84
N TYR A 115 -1.07 -20.00 6.37
CA TYR A 115 -0.64 -18.65 6.02
C TYR A 115 -0.93 -17.65 7.13
N ASN A 116 -0.11 -16.60 7.18
CA ASN A 116 -0.32 -15.45 8.06
C ASN A 116 0.23 -14.21 7.37
N ALA A 117 -0.54 -13.13 7.30
CA ALA A 117 -0.07 -11.88 6.69
C ALA A 117 1.09 -11.21 7.44
N PHE A 118 1.41 -11.67 8.66
CA PHE A 118 2.59 -11.26 9.43
C PHE A 118 3.75 -12.26 9.36
N ASP A 119 3.66 -13.29 8.53
CA ASP A 119 4.79 -14.17 8.24
C ASP A 119 5.89 -13.39 7.49
N PRO A 120 7.13 -13.32 8.03
CA PRO A 120 8.19 -12.54 7.42
C PRO A 120 8.67 -13.10 6.07
N GLU A 121 8.60 -14.40 5.83
CA GLU A 121 8.98 -15.00 4.54
C GLU A 121 7.93 -14.68 3.47
N LEU A 122 6.64 -14.71 3.83
CA LEU A 122 5.57 -14.30 2.92
C LEU A 122 5.63 -12.80 2.62
N GLN A 123 5.93 -11.97 3.61
CA GLN A 123 6.14 -10.53 3.40
C GLN A 123 7.34 -10.25 2.48
N LEU A 124 8.44 -10.98 2.67
CA LEU A 124 9.62 -10.86 1.81
C LEU A 124 9.29 -11.26 0.36
N TRP A 125 8.54 -12.34 0.15
CA TRP A 125 8.07 -12.74 -1.18
C TRP A 125 7.28 -11.62 -1.86
N VAL A 126 6.27 -11.07 -1.16
CA VAL A 126 5.45 -9.97 -1.70
C VAL A 126 6.32 -8.73 -1.98
N ALA A 127 7.23 -8.38 -1.08
CA ALA A 127 8.16 -7.26 -1.28
C ALA A 127 9.07 -7.46 -2.50
N ALA A 128 9.58 -8.68 -2.71
CA ALA A 128 10.39 -9.01 -3.88
C ALA A 128 9.59 -8.92 -5.18
N CYS A 129 8.34 -9.39 -5.19
CA CYS A 129 7.44 -9.17 -6.32
C CYS A 129 7.26 -7.68 -6.60
N LEU A 130 6.90 -6.88 -5.58
CA LEU A 130 6.70 -5.43 -5.73
C LEU A 130 7.95 -4.73 -6.29
N TYR A 131 9.13 -5.06 -5.77
CA TYR A 131 10.40 -4.56 -6.30
C TYR A 131 10.57 -4.90 -7.78
N ARG A 132 10.34 -6.17 -8.16
CA ARG A 132 10.43 -6.59 -9.56
C ARG A 132 9.43 -5.84 -10.46
N GLY A 133 8.20 -5.63 -9.99
CA GLY A 133 7.20 -4.86 -10.73
C GLY A 133 7.57 -3.39 -10.90
N PHE A 134 8.31 -2.81 -9.95
CA PHE A 134 8.86 -1.47 -10.08
C PHE A 134 9.95 -1.43 -11.17
N GLU A 135 10.89 -2.38 -11.15
CA GLU A 135 11.94 -2.53 -12.18
C GLU A 135 11.37 -2.81 -13.59
N ASP A 136 10.23 -3.48 -13.71
CA ASP A 136 9.63 -3.74 -15.03
C ASP A 136 8.96 -2.48 -15.64
N VAL A 137 8.77 -1.40 -14.85
CA VAL A 137 8.10 -0.15 -15.28
C VAL A 137 9.07 1.01 -15.53
N TYR A 138 10.26 1.00 -14.92
CA TYR A 138 11.27 2.06 -15.01
C TYR A 138 12.52 1.60 -15.76
#